data_AF-A0A2M6YS84-F1
#
_entry.id   AF-A0A2M6YS84-F1
#
_cell.length_a   1.000
_cell.length_b   1.000
_cell.length_c   1.000
_cell.angle_alpha   90.00
_cell.angle_beta   90.00
_cell.angle_gamma   90.00
#
_symmetry.space_group_name_H-M   'P 1'
#
loop_
_entity.id
_entity.type
_entity.pdbx_description
1 polymer ?
#
loop_
_entity_poly.entity_id
_entity_poly.type
_entity_poly.pdbx_seq_one_letter_code
_entity_poly.pdbx_strand_id
1 'polypeptide(L)'
;MKKIALIFIFALALFLRVYKLGSCPVGFLWDEAALGYNGYSILKTGRDEYGKFLPIIFKSFGDYKPGLYVYLAVPSIAVFGLNEFSTRLPAALFGSLTVLLIYFLIKEAFFLTTERDQKFS
;
A
#
# COMPACT_ATOMS: atom_id res chain seq x y z
N MET A 1 28.88 -4.71 0.78
CA MET A 1 28.54 -3.76 -0.31
C MET A 1 27.13 -3.98 -0.88
N LYS A 2 26.79 -5.16 -1.44
CA LYS A 2 25.45 -5.42 -2.03
C LYS A 2 24.26 -5.15 -1.09
N LYS A 3 24.35 -5.53 0.19
CA LYS A 3 23.32 -5.26 1.21
C LYS A 3 23.14 -3.75 1.48
N ILE A 4 24.24 -3.00 1.54
CA ILE A 4 24.23 -1.55 1.76
C ILE A 4 23.56 -0.85 0.58
N ALA A 5 23.88 -1.26 -0.65
CA ALA A 5 23.23 -0.75 -1.85
C ALA A 5 21.72 -1.03 -1.84
N LEU A 6 21.28 -2.23 -1.44
CA LEU A 6 19.86 -2.56 -1.34
C LEU A 6 19.14 -1.69 -0.30
N ILE A 7 19.74 -1.48 0.88
CA ILE A 7 19.19 -0.60 1.93
C ILE A 7 19.06 0.82 1.38
N PHE A 8 20.07 1.32 0.68
CA PHE A 8 20.04 2.65 0.07
C PHE A 8 18.94 2.78 -0.99
N ILE A 9 18.80 1.80 -1.89
CA ILE A 9 17.75 1.78 -2.92
C ILE A 9 16.37 1.76 -2.27
N PHE A 10 16.18 0.92 -1.25
CA PHE A 10 14.91 0.86 -0.51
C PHE A 10 14.60 2.18 0.21
N ALA A 11 15.59 2.76 0.89
CA ALA A 11 15.44 4.03 1.59
C ALA A 11 15.11 5.18 0.61
N LEU A 12 15.78 5.24 -0.54
CA LEU A 12 15.50 6.20 -1.59
C LEU A 12 14.09 6.00 -2.17
N ALA A 13 13.69 4.75 -2.41
CA ALA A 13 12.37 4.41 -2.94
C ALA A 13 11.24 4.74 -1.96
N LEU A 14 11.46 4.56 -0.65
CA LEU A 14 10.54 4.98 0.40
C LEU A 14 10.48 6.50 0.49
N PHE A 15 11.63 7.17 0.52
CA PHE A 15 11.71 8.63 0.57
C PHE A 15 10.95 9.27 -0.59
N LEU A 16 11.20 8.83 -1.83
CA LEU A 16 10.54 9.38 -3.02
C LEU A 16 9.02 9.17 -3.02
N ARG A 17 8.52 8.07 -2.45
CA ARG A 17 7.07 7.80 -2.36
C ARG A 17 6.38 8.55 -1.23
N VAL A 18 7.07 8.83 -0.15
CA VAL A 18 6.53 9.56 1.00
C VAL A 18 6.69 11.08 0.83
N TYR A 19 7.69 11.50 0.05
CA TYR A 19 7.95 12.92 -0.20
C TYR A 19 6.75 13.58 -0.89
N LYS A 20 6.19 14.60 -0.22
CA LYS A 20 4.99 15.35 -0.65
C LYS A 20 3.71 14.51 -0.83
N LEU A 21 3.64 13.31 -0.23
CA LEU A 21 2.48 12.41 -0.38
C LEU A 21 1.14 13.06 0.02
N GLY A 22 1.15 13.90 1.07
CA GLY A 22 -0.03 14.64 1.52
C GLY A 22 -0.28 15.97 0.81
N SER A 23 0.61 16.41 -0.10
CA SER A 23 0.53 17.73 -0.73
C SER A 23 0.44 17.68 -2.26
N CYS A 24 0.75 16.53 -2.87
CA CYS A 24 0.67 16.31 -4.31
C CYS A 24 0.13 14.90 -4.62
N PRO A 25 -0.93 14.76 -5.44
CA PRO A 25 -1.78 15.83 -5.98
C PRO A 25 -2.53 16.58 -4.88
N VAL A 26 -2.94 17.82 -5.19
CA VAL A 26 -3.59 18.73 -4.22
C VAL A 26 -5.01 18.25 -3.95
N GLY A 27 -5.34 18.04 -2.68
CA GLY A 27 -6.66 17.57 -2.23
C GLY A 27 -6.90 16.09 -2.48
N PHE A 28 -8.10 15.65 -2.12
CA PHE A 28 -8.57 14.30 -2.36
C PHE A 28 -9.12 14.13 -3.77
N LEU A 29 -8.73 13.04 -4.42
CA LEU A 29 -9.53 12.48 -5.50
C LEU A 29 -10.80 11.85 -4.88
N TRP A 30 -11.93 11.89 -5.59
CA TRP A 30 -13.24 11.34 -5.15
C TRP A 30 -13.21 9.90 -4.59
N ASP A 31 -12.41 9.01 -5.16
CA ASP A 31 -12.18 7.64 -4.73
C ASP A 31 -11.28 7.59 -3.49
N GLU A 32 -10.24 8.40 -3.41
CA GLU A 32 -9.41 8.55 -2.21
C GLU A 32 -10.22 9.07 -1.02
N ALA A 33 -11.12 10.03 -1.27
CA ALA A 33 -12.05 10.55 -0.26
C ALA A 33 -12.99 9.44 0.23
N ALA A 34 -13.57 8.66 -0.67
CA ALA A 34 -14.44 7.54 -0.31
C ALA A 34 -13.70 6.46 0.49
N LEU A 35 -12.48 6.10 0.08
CA LEU A 35 -11.65 5.13 0.80
C LEU A 35 -11.27 5.64 2.19
N GLY A 36 -10.87 6.91 2.28
CA GLY A 36 -10.55 7.57 3.54
C GLY A 36 -11.73 7.64 4.49
N TYR A 37 -12.89 8.07 3.98
CA TYR A 37 -14.12 8.16 4.78
C TYR A 37 -14.59 6.79 5.27
N ASN A 38 -14.59 5.77 4.41
CA ASN A 38 -14.92 4.41 4.82
C ASN A 38 -13.93 3.87 5.87
N GLY A 39 -12.63 4.13 5.72
CA GLY A 39 -11.62 3.75 6.71
C GLY A 39 -11.86 4.43 8.06
N TYR A 40 -12.17 5.73 8.04
CA TYR A 40 -12.53 6.50 9.23
C TYR A 40 -13.85 6.01 9.88
N SER A 41 -14.86 5.69 9.07
CA SER A 41 -16.14 5.17 9.55
C SER A 41 -15.99 3.81 10.21
N ILE A 42 -15.20 2.90 9.63
CA ILE A 42 -14.87 1.61 10.25
C ILE A 42 -14.15 1.82 11.56
N LEU A 43 -13.14 2.71 11.59
CA LEU A 43 -12.38 3.02 12.80
C LEU A 43 -13.29 3.49 13.94
N LYS A 44 -14.34 4.27 13.64
CA LYS A 44 -15.25 4.84 14.65
C LYS A 44 -16.44 3.94 15.01
N THR A 45 -17.00 3.23 14.04
CA THR A 45 -18.31 2.57 14.17
C THR A 45 -18.30 1.08 13.80
N GLY A 46 -17.22 0.59 13.22
CA GLY A 46 -17.14 -0.75 12.62
C GLY A 46 -17.98 -0.93 11.36
N ARG A 47 -18.56 0.16 10.83
CA ARG A 47 -19.47 0.14 9.68
C ARG A 47 -18.96 1.01 8.53
N ASP A 48 -19.31 0.64 7.30
CA ASP A 48 -19.05 1.43 6.10
C ASP A 48 -20.00 2.63 5.98
N GLU A 49 -19.85 3.42 4.90
CA GLU A 49 -20.70 4.58 4.62
C GLU A 49 -22.19 4.25 4.40
N TYR A 50 -22.53 2.97 4.20
CA TYR A 50 -23.89 2.47 4.04
C TYR A 50 -24.41 1.73 5.29
N GLY A 51 -23.66 1.77 6.40
CA GLY A 51 -24.05 1.13 7.66
C GLY A 51 -23.82 -0.39 7.71
N LYS A 52 -23.17 -0.98 6.72
CA LYS A 52 -22.82 -2.40 6.69
C LYS A 52 -21.64 -2.67 7.62
N PHE A 53 -21.76 -3.67 8.47
CA PHE A 53 -20.71 -4.06 9.41
C PHE A 53 -19.59 -4.82 8.69
N LEU A 54 -18.36 -4.29 8.79
CA LEU A 54 -17.13 -4.87 8.23
C LEU A 54 -17.30 -5.56 6.85
N PRO A 55 -17.72 -4.83 5.80
CA PRO A 55 -17.91 -5.44 4.49
C PRO A 55 -16.57 -5.78 3.84
N ILE A 56 -16.54 -6.86 3.07
CA ILE A 56 -15.38 -7.22 2.23
C ILE A 56 -15.36 -6.37 0.95
N ILE A 57 -16.54 -5.99 0.46
CA ILE A 57 -16.74 -5.19 -0.73
C ILE A 57 -17.44 -3.89 -0.31
N PHE A 58 -16.77 -2.77 -0.52
CA PHE A 58 -17.27 -1.44 -0.23
C PHE A 58 -18.00 -0.92 -1.45
N LYS A 59 -19.24 -0.50 -1.26
CA LYS A 59 -19.93 0.29 -2.27
C LYS A 59 -19.37 1.72 -2.19
N SER A 60 -19.16 2.35 -3.34
CA SER A 60 -18.65 3.72 -3.43
C SER A 60 -19.07 4.32 -4.78
N PHE A 61 -19.87 5.39 -4.76
CA PHE A 61 -20.34 6.11 -5.97
C PHE A 61 -20.91 5.20 -7.09
N GLY A 62 -21.69 4.19 -6.72
CA GLY A 62 -22.29 3.24 -7.68
C GLY A 62 -21.35 2.13 -8.17
N ASP A 63 -20.10 2.14 -7.72
CA ASP A 63 -19.08 1.12 -7.97
C ASP A 63 -18.83 0.27 -6.71
N TYR A 64 -18.23 -0.90 -6.89
CA TYR A 64 -17.87 -1.83 -5.82
C TYR A 64 -16.37 -2.02 -5.77
N LYS A 65 -15.75 -1.57 -4.68
CA LYS A 65 -14.30 -1.62 -4.48
C LYS A 65 -13.92 -2.70 -3.46
N PRO A 66 -12.81 -3.44 -3.69
CA PRO A 66 -12.27 -4.36 -2.70
C PRO A 66 -11.92 -3.63 -1.40
N GLY A 67 -12.32 -4.18 -0.26
CA GLY A 67 -12.15 -3.56 1.05
C GLY A 67 -10.76 -3.64 1.65
N LEU A 68 -9.86 -4.44 1.07
CA LEU A 68 -8.52 -4.64 1.60
C LEU A 68 -7.80 -3.30 1.81
N TYR A 69 -7.88 -2.40 0.84
CA TYR A 69 -7.25 -1.08 0.95
C TYR A 69 -7.82 -0.26 2.11
N VAL A 70 -9.15 -0.28 2.28
CA VAL A 70 -9.83 0.45 3.36
C VAL A 70 -9.32 -0.03 4.71
N TYR A 71 -9.24 -1.35 4.93
CA TYR A 71 -8.71 -1.92 6.18
C TYR A 71 -7.24 -1.58 6.42
N LEU A 72 -6.42 -1.54 5.36
CA LEU A 72 -5.02 -1.14 5.46
C LEU A 72 -4.85 0.36 5.75
N ALA A 73 -5.83 1.19 5.36
CA ALA A 73 -5.84 2.62 5.68
C ALA A 73 -6.28 2.91 7.12
N VAL A 74 -7.10 2.06 7.75
CA VAL A 74 -7.55 2.21 9.15
C VAL A 74 -6.40 2.55 10.13
N PRO A 75 -5.30 1.78 10.21
CA PRO A 75 -4.22 2.09 11.15
C PRO A 75 -3.53 3.43 10.83
N SER A 76 -3.33 3.75 9.55
CA SER A 76 -2.75 5.03 9.14
C SER A 76 -3.64 6.21 9.53
N ILE A 77 -4.95 6.08 9.32
CA ILE A 77 -5.95 7.09 9.72
C ILE A 77 -6.05 7.20 11.24
N ALA A 78 -5.91 6.10 11.97
CA ALA A 78 -5.93 6.11 13.44
C ALA A 78 -4.76 6.90 14.04
N VAL A 79 -3.58 6.81 13.42
CA VAL A 79 -2.36 7.49 13.90
C VAL A 79 -2.27 8.94 13.43
N PHE A 80 -2.57 9.20 12.15
CA PHE A 80 -2.36 10.52 11.53
C PHE A 80 -3.64 11.36 11.37
N GLY A 81 -4.80 10.81 11.70
CA GLY A 81 -6.10 11.42 11.43
C GLY A 81 -6.53 11.25 9.98
N LEU A 82 -7.74 11.70 9.63
CA LEU A 82 -8.26 11.65 8.27
C LEU A 82 -7.69 12.81 7.44
N ASN A 83 -6.65 12.52 6.66
CA ASN A 83 -6.02 13.46 5.72
C ASN A 83 -5.43 12.70 4.51
N GLU A 84 -5.01 13.43 3.47
CA GLU A 84 -4.47 12.87 2.23
C GLU A 84 -3.22 12.02 2.47
N PHE A 85 -2.39 12.41 3.44
CA PHE A 85 -1.21 11.64 3.81
C PHE A 85 -1.57 10.25 4.33
N SER A 86 -2.51 10.19 5.29
CA SER A 86 -2.93 8.96 5.95
C SER A 86 -3.59 7.96 4.99
N THR A 87 -4.38 8.44 4.02
CA THR A 87 -5.09 7.60 3.06
C THR A 87 -4.15 7.05 1.99
N ARG A 88 -3.09 7.77 1.65
CA ARG A 88 -2.09 7.39 0.65
C ARG A 88 -0.91 6.61 1.25
N LEU A 89 -0.68 6.70 2.56
CA LEU A 89 0.43 6.05 3.25
C LEU A 89 0.48 4.52 3.03
N PRO A 90 -0.63 3.77 3.08
CA PRO A 90 -0.60 2.33 2.79
C PRO A 90 -0.04 2.05 1.38
N ALA A 91 -0.52 2.75 0.35
CA ALA A 91 -0.02 2.60 -1.01
C ALA A 91 1.48 2.90 -1.11
N ALA A 92 1.96 3.97 -0.46
CA ALA A 92 3.37 4.34 -0.46
C ALA A 92 4.26 3.27 0.22
N LEU A 93 3.80 2.69 1.33
CA LEU A 93 4.51 1.64 2.07
C LEU A 93 4.58 0.35 1.27
N PHE A 94 3.44 -0.18 0.81
CA PHE A 94 3.41 -1.40 0.00
C PHE A 94 4.15 -1.22 -1.32
N GLY A 95 3.99 -0.06 -1.96
CA GLY A 95 4.76 0.31 -3.15
C GLY A 95 6.27 0.29 -2.90
N SER A 96 6.74 0.70 -1.73
CA SER A 96 8.16 0.61 -1.37
C SER A 96 8.61 -0.82 -1.08
N LEU A 97 7.77 -1.62 -0.43
CA LEU A 97 8.02 -3.03 -0.15
C LEU A 97 8.22 -3.87 -1.42
N THR A 98 7.56 -3.51 -2.53
CA THR A 98 7.74 -4.21 -3.82
C THR A 98 9.20 -4.23 -4.29
N VAL A 99 10.02 -3.24 -3.94
CA VAL A 99 11.46 -3.22 -4.25
C VAL A 99 12.17 -4.43 -3.65
N LEU A 100 11.87 -4.76 -2.39
CA LEU A 100 12.44 -5.92 -1.71
C LEU A 100 11.90 -7.22 -2.29
N LEU A 101 10.60 -7.29 -2.57
CA LEU A 101 9.96 -8.46 -3.16
C LEU A 101 10.57 -8.81 -4.53
N ILE A 102 10.73 -7.80 -5.41
CA ILE A 102 11.34 -7.99 -6.72
C ILE A 102 12.79 -8.44 -6.60
N TYR A 103 13.57 -7.84 -5.68
CA TYR A 103 14.94 -8.26 -5.43
C TYR A 103 15.03 -9.75 -5.04
N PHE A 104 14.20 -10.19 -4.10
CA PHE A 104 14.18 -11.59 -3.68
C PHE A 104 13.67 -12.54 -4.76
N LEU A 105 12.65 -12.13 -5.52
CA LEU A 105 12.13 -12.91 -6.65
C LEU A 105 13.20 -13.15 -7.72
N ILE A 106 13.92 -12.09 -8.10
CA ILE A 106 15.00 -12.20 -9.10
C ILE A 106 16.14 -13.06 -8.56
N LYS A 107 16.53 -12.88 -7.28
CA LYS A 107 17.57 -13.69 -6.66
C LYS A 107 17.23 -15.18 -6.70
N GLU A 108 15.97 -15.54 -6.39
CA GLU A 108 15.50 -16.91 -6.42
C GLU A 108 15.46 -17.46 -7.85
N ALA A 109 14.96 -16.67 -8.82
CA ALA A 109 14.92 -17.07 -10.23
C ALA A 109 16.32 -17.37 -10.80
N PHE A 110 17.33 -16.56 -10.46
CA PHE A 110 18.71 -16.82 -10.86
C PHE A 110 19.29 -18.06 -10.19
N PHE A 111 19.00 -18.26 -8.90
CA PHE A 111 19.43 -19.46 -8.16
C PHE A 111 18.90 -20.74 -8.80
N LEU A 112 17.59 -20.79 -9.09
CA LEU A 112 16.95 -21.94 -9.76
C LEU A 112 17.52 -22.20 -11.17
N THR A 113 17.91 -21.15 -11.89
CA THR A 113 18.50 -21.29 -13.23
C THR A 113 19.90 -21.93 -13.14
N THR A 114 20.73 -21.50 -12.18
CA THR A 114 22.06 -22.09 -11.97
C THR A 114 22.01 -23.56 -11.57
N GLU A 115 21.11 -23.94 -10.66
CA GLU A 115 20.91 -25.35 -10.25
C GLU A 115 20.47 -26.23 -11.43
N ARG A 116 19.61 -25.70 -12.31
CA ARG A 116 19.18 -26.42 -13.51
C ARG A 116 20.37 -26.67 -14.44
N ASP A 117 21.17 -25.64 -14.74
CA ASP A 117 22.27 -25.76 -15.70
C ASP A 117 23.38 -26.70 -15.20
N GLN A 118 23.62 -26.78 -13.88
CA GLN A 118 24.53 -27.77 -13.28
C GLN A 118 24.05 -29.22 -13.38
N LYS A 119 22.73 -29.45 -13.46
CA LYS A 119 22.15 -30.81 -13.52
C LYS A 119 22.16 -31.40 -14.94
N PHE A 120 22.37 -30.58 -15.96
CA PHE A 120 22.39 -30.97 -17.37
C PHE A 120 23.78 -30.86 -18.03
N SER A 121 24.83 -30.58 -17.26
CA SER A 121 26.24 -30.65 -17.67
C SER A 121 26.94 -31.83 -17.01
#